data_AF-A0A0N5BQK7-F1
#
_entry.id   AF-A0A0N5BQK7-F1
#
_cell.length_a   1.000
_cell.length_b   1.000
_cell.length_c   1.000
_cell.angle_alpha   90.00
_cell.angle_beta   90.00
_cell.angle_gamma   90.00
#
_symmetry.space_group_name_H-M   'P 1'
#
loop_
_entity.id
_entity.type
_entity.pdbx_description
1 polymer ?
#
loop_
_entity_poly.entity_id
_entity_poly.type
_entity_poly.pdbx_seq_one_letter_code
_entity_poly.pdbx_strand_id
1 'polypeptide(L)'
;MYYGFSVFIEGNVTWNVSEINNVTARFKFYDETPRRDYKVLQNGRNFTMSKYVGGKPSEKDDLELRIDYNKSGTEANLRKKLKELCPNSENCIYKRKEYDSSDCMCYFKTIHLS
;
A
#
# COMPACT_ATOMS: atom_id res chain seq x y z
N MET A 1 22.76 7.79 -8.48
CA MET A 1 21.82 7.26 -9.50
C MET A 1 20.44 7.18 -8.88
N TYR A 2 19.46 7.86 -9.46
CA TYR A 2 18.07 7.81 -9.01
C TYR A 2 17.40 6.64 -9.72
N TYR A 3 16.98 5.64 -8.96
CA TYR A 3 16.25 4.49 -9.50
C TYR A 3 14.81 4.60 -9.05
N GLY A 4 13.91 4.73 -10.02
CA GLY A 4 12.48 4.70 -9.76
C GLY A 4 11.84 3.39 -10.20
N PHE A 5 10.75 3.02 -9.54
CA PHE A 5 9.90 1.90 -9.92
C PHE A 5 8.45 2.22 -9.59
N SER A 6 7.52 1.71 -10.38
CA SER A 6 6.11 1.71 -9.96
C SER A 6 5.85 0.51 -9.08
N VAL A 7 5.05 0.70 -8.03
CA VAL A 7 4.40 -0.38 -7.31
C VAL A 7 2.95 -0.39 -7.72
N PHE A 8 2.47 -1.56 -8.11
CA PHE A 8 1.06 -1.83 -8.32
C PHE A 8 0.60 -2.84 -7.28
N ILE A 9 -0.55 -2.57 -6.69
CA ILE A 9 -1.20 -3.40 -5.70
C ILE A 9 -2.54 -3.82 -6.25
N GLU A 10 -2.85 -5.11 -6.11
CA GLU A 10 -4.20 -5.64 -6.16
C GLU A 10 -4.50 -6.40 -4.88
N GLY A 11 -5.62 -6.09 -4.24
CA GLY A 11 -6.00 -6.73 -2.98
C GLY A 11 -7.48 -6.64 -2.69
N ASN A 12 -7.87 -7.27 -1.59
CA ASN A 12 -9.23 -7.28 -1.06
C ASN A 12 -9.17 -6.95 0.44
N VAL A 13 -10.12 -6.15 0.94
CA VAL A 13 -10.21 -5.83 2.37
C VAL A 13 -11.64 -6.11 2.84
N THR A 14 -11.77 -6.76 3.99
CA THR A 14 -13.05 -7.11 4.60
C THR A 14 -13.13 -6.60 6.04
N TRP A 15 -14.33 -6.29 6.49
CA TRP A 15 -14.60 -5.83 7.86
C TRP A 15 -16.06 -6.07 8.26
N ASN A 16 -16.33 -5.99 9.56
CA ASN A 16 -17.69 -5.93 10.07
C ASN A 16 -18.29 -4.53 9.84
N VAL A 17 -19.29 -4.42 8.96
CA VAL A 17 -19.92 -3.14 8.57
C VAL A 17 -20.67 -2.45 9.70
N SER A 18 -21.07 -3.19 10.76
CA SER A 18 -21.73 -2.58 11.92
C SER A 18 -20.75 -1.84 12.83
N GLU A 19 -19.47 -2.16 12.74
CA GLU A 19 -18.42 -1.63 13.62
C GLU A 19 -17.47 -0.68 12.89
N ILE A 20 -17.22 -0.95 11.60
CA ILE A 20 -16.21 -0.26 10.80
C ILE A 20 -16.83 0.45 9.61
N ASN A 21 -16.52 1.74 9.47
CA ASN A 21 -16.91 2.57 8.34
C ASN A 21 -15.76 3.48 7.87
N ASN A 22 -16.00 4.24 6.79
CA ASN A 22 -15.05 5.22 6.23
C ASN A 22 -13.66 4.63 5.94
N VAL A 23 -13.63 3.45 5.29
CA VAL A 23 -12.39 2.75 4.99
C VAL A 23 -11.72 3.34 3.75
N THR A 24 -10.49 3.81 3.90
CA THR A 24 -9.67 4.36 2.81
C THR A 24 -8.27 3.77 2.84
N ALA A 25 -7.67 3.58 1.68
CA ALA A 25 -6.29 3.13 1.54
C ALA A 25 -5.44 4.20 0.86
N ARG A 26 -4.18 4.32 1.27
CA ARG A 26 -3.19 5.21 0.67
C ARG A 26 -1.80 4.63 0.81
N PHE A 27 -0.94 5.01 -0.12
CA PHE A 27 0.50 4.81 0.03
C PHE A 27 1.12 5.96 0.81
N LYS A 28 1.92 5.65 1.82
CA LYS A 28 2.61 6.67 2.61
C LYS A 28 4.11 6.34 2.73
N PHE A 29 4.95 7.34 2.56
CA PHE A 29 6.33 7.34 3.08
C PHE A 29 6.34 7.96 4.48
N TYR A 30 7.23 7.52 5.36
CA TYR A 30 7.25 7.88 6.78
C TYR A 30 7.10 9.41 7.03
N ASP A 31 7.67 10.24 6.14
CA ASP A 31 7.65 11.71 6.24
C ASP A 31 6.82 12.46 5.18
N GLU A 32 6.02 11.77 4.34
CA GLU A 32 5.22 12.46 3.33
C GLU A 32 3.97 13.10 3.96
N THR A 33 3.79 14.41 3.73
CA THR A 33 2.52 15.09 3.98
C THR A 33 1.44 14.37 3.17
N PRO A 34 0.27 14.02 3.74
CA PRO A 34 -0.71 13.22 3.04
C PRO A 34 -1.18 13.95 1.77
N ARG A 35 -0.64 13.57 0.61
CA ARG A 35 -1.24 13.89 -0.68
C ARG A 35 -2.63 13.25 -0.75
N ARG A 36 -3.52 13.84 -1.54
CA ARG A 36 -4.91 13.39 -1.73
C ARG A 36 -5.04 12.04 -2.43
N ASP A 37 -3.96 11.29 -2.60
CA ASP A 37 -3.92 10.00 -3.25
C ASP A 37 -4.39 8.90 -2.28
N TYR A 38 -5.68 8.92 -1.97
CA TYR A 38 -6.36 7.85 -1.25
C TYR A 38 -7.44 7.21 -2.13
N LYS A 39 -7.74 5.95 -1.84
CA LYS A 39 -8.81 5.18 -2.48
C LYS A 39 -9.81 4.77 -1.42
N VAL A 40 -11.08 5.10 -1.64
CA VAL A 40 -12.18 4.59 -0.81
C VAL A 40 -12.34 3.09 -1.10
N LEU A 41 -12.32 2.27 -0.06
CA LEU A 41 -12.46 0.83 -0.17
C LEU A 41 -13.91 0.40 0.04
N GLN A 42 -14.30 -0.69 -0.61
CA GLN A 42 -15.60 -1.32 -0.46
C GLN A 42 -15.43 -2.71 0.17
N ASN A 43 -16.28 -3.03 1.15
CA ASN A 43 -16.16 -4.27 1.91
C ASN A 43 -16.25 -5.49 0.99
N GLY A 44 -15.24 -6.36 1.05
CA GLY A 44 -15.20 -7.61 0.27
C GLY A 44 -15.01 -7.42 -1.23
N ARG A 45 -14.71 -6.20 -1.70
CA ARG A 45 -14.42 -5.94 -3.13
C ARG A 45 -12.93 -5.73 -3.36
N ASN A 46 -12.49 -6.17 -4.53
CA ASN A 46 -11.11 -5.97 -4.94
C ASN A 46 -10.85 -4.48 -5.20
N PHE A 47 -9.65 -4.05 -4.84
CA PHE A 47 -9.15 -2.72 -5.13
C PHE A 47 -7.75 -2.82 -5.70
N THR A 48 -7.44 -1.85 -6.55
CA THR A 48 -6.12 -1.66 -7.13
C THR A 48 -5.56 -0.29 -6.78
N MET A 49 -4.26 -0.20 -6.55
CA MET A 49 -3.56 1.07 -6.33
C MET A 49 -2.18 1.01 -6.98
N SER A 50 -1.74 2.12 -7.55
CA SER A 50 -0.39 2.23 -8.11
C SER A 50 0.30 3.48 -7.60
N LYS A 51 1.60 3.39 -7.30
CA LYS A 51 2.42 4.55 -6.97
C LYS A 51 3.81 4.40 -7.56
N TYR A 52 4.29 5.45 -8.21
CA TYR A 52 5.68 5.56 -8.60
C TYR A 52 6.53 5.94 -7.40
N VAL A 53 7.58 5.17 -7.16
CA VAL A 53 8.58 5.36 -6.11
C VAL A 53 9.86 5.75 -6.80
N GLY A 54 10.09 7.06 -6.96
CA GLY A 54 11.37 7.59 -7.42
C GLY A 54 12.22 7.98 -6.23
N GLY A 55 13.47 7.53 -6.14
CA GLY A 55 14.27 7.91 -4.97
C GLY A 55 15.60 7.20 -4.77
N LYS A 56 16.23 7.55 -3.64
CA LYS A 56 17.38 6.85 -3.08
C LYS A 56 16.93 5.50 -2.49
N PRO A 57 17.81 4.49 -2.40
CA PRO A 57 17.46 3.19 -1.83
C PRO A 57 16.81 3.23 -0.44
N SER A 58 17.14 4.22 0.39
CA SER A 58 16.56 4.42 1.72
C SER A 58 15.06 4.73 1.70
N GLU A 59 14.55 5.41 0.66
CA GLU A 59 13.12 5.77 0.54
C GLU A 59 12.25 4.55 0.16
N LYS A 60 12.89 3.43 -0.22
CA LYS A 60 12.22 2.20 -0.64
C LYS A 60 11.71 1.35 0.53
N ASP A 61 12.38 1.43 1.68
CA ASP A 61 12.04 0.65 2.89
C ASP A 61 10.87 1.25 3.69
N ASP A 62 10.55 2.50 3.36
CA ASP A 62 9.57 3.33 4.08
C ASP A 62 8.21 3.39 3.38
N LEU A 63 8.05 2.73 2.22
CA LEU A 63 6.76 2.68 1.54
C LEU A 63 5.81 1.70 2.23
N GLU A 64 4.72 2.25 2.75
CA GLU A 64 3.68 1.51 3.46
C GLU A 64 2.32 1.67 2.76
N LEU A 65 1.56 0.58 2.73
CA LEU A 65 0.11 0.66 2.58
C LEU A 65 -0.48 1.02 3.94
N ARG A 66 -1.18 2.14 3.99
CA ARG A 66 -1.96 2.56 5.16
C ARG A 66 -3.44 2.47 4.82
N ILE A 67 -4.19 1.75 5.64
CA ILE A 67 -5.65 1.67 5.59
C ILE A 67 -6.19 2.41 6.81
N ASP A 68 -6.86 3.53 6.58
CA ASP A 68 -7.52 4.33 7.61
C ASP A 68 -9.00 3.99 7.64
N TYR A 69 -9.56 3.86 8.83
CA TYR A 69 -10.97 3.52 9.04
C TYR A 69 -11.47 4.07 10.39
N ASN A 70 -12.78 4.17 10.54
CA ASN A 70 -13.40 4.47 11.83
C ASN A 70 -13.96 3.17 12.41
N LYS A 71 -13.58 2.85 13.64
CA LYS A 71 -14.11 1.73 14.42
C LYS A 71 -14.87 2.26 15.63
N SER A 72 -16.18 2.02 15.67
CA SER A 72 -17.06 2.42 16.79
C SER A 72 -16.92 3.89 17.20
N GLY A 73 -16.77 4.80 16.23
CA GLY A 73 -16.61 6.24 16.44
C GLY A 73 -15.15 6.70 16.60
N THR A 74 -14.19 5.80 16.71
CA THR A 74 -12.76 6.12 16.90
C THR A 74 -11.96 5.91 15.61
N GLU A 75 -11.10 6.86 15.26
CA GLU A 75 -10.18 6.70 14.14
C GLU A 75 -9.13 5.61 14.43
N ALA A 76 -8.95 4.70 13.47
CA ALA A 76 -7.98 3.63 13.52
C ALA A 76 -7.22 3.54 12.18
N ASN A 77 -6.02 2.94 12.22
CA ASN A 77 -5.28 2.67 10.99
C ASN A 77 -4.52 1.36 11.09
N LEU A 78 -4.52 0.61 9.99
CA LEU A 78 -3.63 -0.51 9.74
C LEU A 78 -2.48 -0.03 8.84
N ARG A 79 -1.25 -0.34 9.23
CA ARG A 79 -0.06 -0.06 8.42
C ARG A 79 0.62 -1.35 8.08
N LYS A 80 1.02 -1.47 6.82
CA LYS A 80 1.69 -2.64 6.31
C LYS A 80 2.80 -2.22 5.37
N LYS A 81 4.03 -2.61 5.69
CA LYS A 81 5.16 -2.40 4.80
C LYS A 81 4.97 -3.25 3.55
N LEU A 82 5.42 -2.77 2.40
CA LEU A 82 5.30 -3.53 1.17
C LEU A 82 5.93 -4.93 1.25
N LYS A 83 7.06 -5.08 1.95
CA LYS A 83 7.72 -6.37 2.17
C LYS A 83 6.83 -7.40 2.90
N GLU A 84 5.93 -6.94 3.77
CA GLU A 84 4.99 -7.82 4.48
C GLU A 84 3.85 -8.29 3.58
N LEU A 85 3.48 -7.45 2.61
CA LEU A 85 2.34 -7.70 1.76
C LEU A 85 2.74 -8.41 0.45
N CYS A 86 4.00 -8.26 0.03
CA CYS A 86 4.50 -8.72 -1.24
C CYS A 86 5.77 -9.56 -1.01
N PRO A 87 5.65 -10.86 -0.71
CA PRO A 87 6.78 -11.70 -0.32
C PRO A 87 7.88 -11.87 -1.39
N ASN A 88 7.66 -11.39 -2.62
CA ASN A 88 8.66 -11.32 -3.69
C ASN A 88 9.15 -9.90 -4.00
N SER A 89 8.78 -8.92 -3.18
CA SER A 89 9.14 -7.52 -3.39
C SER A 89 10.65 -7.30 -3.30
N GLU A 90 11.43 -8.19 -2.67
CA GLU A 90 12.88 -8.00 -2.59
C GLU A 90 13.56 -7.97 -3.96
N ASN A 91 13.21 -8.91 -4.84
CA ASN A 91 13.74 -8.93 -6.20
C ASN A 91 13.31 -7.68 -6.98
N CYS A 92 12.12 -7.19 -6.65
CA CYS A 92 11.47 -6.08 -7.31
C CYS A 92 11.89 -4.70 -6.80
N ILE A 93 12.32 -4.59 -5.55
CA ILE A 93 12.68 -3.33 -4.89
C ILE A 93 14.21 -3.17 -4.85
N TYR A 94 14.94 -4.26 -4.58
CA TYR A 94 16.38 -4.22 -4.32
C TYR A 94 17.24 -4.83 -5.43
N LYS A 95 16.77 -5.87 -6.15
CA LYS A 95 17.58 -6.58 -7.17
C LYS A 95 17.30 -6.16 -8.61
N ARG A 96 16.66 -5.00 -8.84
CA ARG A 96 16.40 -4.54 -10.21
C ARG A 96 17.69 -4.20 -10.93
N LYS A 97 17.78 -4.62 -12.18
CA LYS A 97 18.82 -4.18 -13.10
C LYS A 97 18.62 -2.71 -13.45
N GLU A 98 19.73 -2.04 -13.74
CA GLU A 98 19.71 -0.73 -14.39
C GLU A 98 18.81 -0.81 -15.64
N TYR A 99 17.90 0.15 -15.83
CA TYR A 99 16.97 0.25 -16.98
C TYR A 99 15.75 -0.68 -17.02
N ASP A 100 15.50 -1.50 -15.99
CA ASP A 100 14.24 -2.26 -15.90
C ASP A 100 13.06 -1.36 -15.46
N SER A 101 12.17 -1.04 -16.39
CA SER A 101 10.99 -0.19 -16.18
C SER A 101 9.71 -0.96 -15.84
N SER A 102 9.77 -2.27 -15.63
CA SER A 102 8.56 -3.07 -15.36
C SER A 102 7.87 -2.60 -14.08
N ASP A 103 6.56 -2.77 -13.95
CA ASP A 103 5.91 -2.43 -12.69
C ASP A 103 6.12 -3.55 -11.66
N CYS A 104 6.28 -3.15 -10.40
CA CYS A 104 6.31 -4.07 -9.28
C CYS A 104 4.89 -4.49 -8.92
N MET A 105 4.45 -5.61 -9.49
CA MET A 105 3.11 -6.15 -9.25
C MET A 105 3.08 -6.92 -7.93
N CYS A 106 2.28 -6.44 -6.99
CA CYS A 106 2.08 -7.04 -5.68
C CYS A 106 0.61 -7.43 -5.49
N TYR A 107 0.38 -8.71 -5.26
CA TYR A 107 -0.95 -9.27 -5.02
C TYR A 107 -1.09 -9.62 -3.55
N PHE A 108 -2.12 -9.09 -2.91
CA PHE A 108 -2.35 -9.32 -1.49
C PHE A 108 -3.44 -10.35 -1.26
N LYS A 109 -3.24 -11.15 -0.23
CA LYS A 109 -4.34 -11.90 0.38
C LYS A 109 -5.33 -10.92 1.01
N THR A 110 -6.57 -11.36 1.18
CA THR A 110 -7.61 -10.57 1.84
C THR A 110 -7.14 -10.09 3.20
N ILE A 111 -7.20 -8.78 3.42
CA ILE A 111 -6.93 -8.14 4.70
C ILE A 111 -8.24 -8.10 5.47
N HIS A 112 -8.24 -8.63 6.70
CA HIS A 112 -9.38 -8.54 7.61
C HIS A 112 -9.12 -7.39 8.58
N LEU A 113 -9.94 -6.34 8.55
CA LEU A 113 -9.90 -5.28 9.55
C LEU A 113 -10.67 -5.72 10.78
N SER A 114 -10.08 -5.46 11.93
CA SER A 114 -10.63 -5.73 13.25
C SER A 114 -10.61 -4.49 14.11
#